data_AF-A0A6N8XH95-F1
#
_entry.id   AF-A0A6N8XH95-F1
#
_cell.length_a   1.000
_cell.length_b   1.000
_cell.length_c   1.000
_cell.angle_alpha   90.00
_cell.angle_beta   90.00
_cell.angle_gamma   90.00
#
_symmetry.space_group_name_H-M   'P 1'
#
loop_
_entity.id
_entity.type
_entity.pdbx_description
1 polymer ?
#
loop_
_entity_poly.entity_id
_entity_poly.type
_entity_poly.pdbx_seq_one_letter_code
_entity_poly.pdbx_strand_id
1 'polypeptide(L)'
;MDRAIAPMGPPAPFKSQPVVLFDHANVDRFPASHGIPRAVSAARETARRDLSVAFGKELTNHAVTRLRRSLHFVPGGNDRMLAKALGSNADSLILDLEDAVTPERKDEARGVVASWLAEADFGAKEKTVRMNPLDTPWGFADLEATMATPPDAYVVPKPETGEGLNAIDVELSRLERLHGHPHRGIG
;
A
#
# COMPACT_ATOMS: atom_id res chain seq x y z
N MET A 1 -13.67 -49.29 11.90
CA MET A 1 -13.52 -48.57 10.61
C MET A 1 -12.58 -47.41 10.88
N ASP A 2 -11.30 -47.62 10.61
CA ASP A 2 -10.23 -46.68 10.92
C ASP A 2 -10.02 -45.75 9.72
N ARG A 3 -10.31 -44.45 9.87
CA ARG A 3 -10.11 -43.47 8.78
C ARG A 3 -8.69 -42.94 8.88
N ALA A 4 -7.82 -43.45 8.02
CA ALA A 4 -6.48 -42.92 7.83
C ALA A 4 -6.53 -41.45 7.40
N ILE A 5 -5.91 -40.57 8.19
CA ILE A 5 -5.70 -39.17 7.87
C ILE A 5 -4.55 -39.11 6.86
N ALA A 6 -4.81 -38.60 5.66
CA ALA A 6 -3.77 -38.41 4.64
C ALA A 6 -2.72 -37.38 5.12
N PRO A 7 -1.42 -37.59 4.85
CA PRO A 7 -0.39 -36.66 5.26
C PRO A 7 -0.57 -35.32 4.53
N MET A 8 -0.67 -34.23 5.31
CA MET A 8 -0.59 -32.86 4.79
C MET A 8 0.76 -32.69 4.10
N GLY A 9 0.71 -32.33 2.81
CA GLY A 9 1.90 -31.99 2.03
C GLY A 9 2.66 -30.79 2.63
N PRO A 10 3.92 -30.58 2.23
CA PRO A 10 4.71 -29.45 2.72
C PRO A 10 3.98 -28.13 2.41
N PRO A 11 4.03 -27.14 3.33
CA PRO A 11 3.43 -25.84 3.08
C PRO A 11 4.04 -25.23 1.82
N ALA A 12 3.18 -24.67 0.96
CA ALA A 12 3.63 -23.99 -0.25
C ALA A 12 4.65 -22.90 0.10
N PRO A 13 5.70 -22.71 -0.71
CA PRO A 13 6.72 -21.70 -0.43
C PRO A 13 6.09 -20.31 -0.34
N PHE A 14 6.40 -19.58 0.74
CA PHE A 14 6.01 -18.18 0.90
C PHE A 14 6.70 -17.36 -0.19
N LYS A 15 5.95 -16.99 -1.24
CA LYS A 15 6.46 -16.11 -2.30
C LYS A 15 6.55 -14.70 -1.72
N SER A 16 7.76 -14.24 -1.38
CA SER A 16 7.98 -12.83 -1.06
C SER A 16 7.72 -12.01 -2.33
N GLN A 17 6.58 -11.35 -2.39
CA GLN A 17 6.22 -10.47 -3.50
C GLN A 17 6.73 -9.05 -3.21
N PRO A 18 7.24 -8.32 -4.22
CA PRO A 18 7.61 -6.93 -4.04
C PRO A 18 6.35 -6.13 -3.68
N VAL A 19 6.32 -5.60 -2.46
CA VAL A 19 5.27 -4.70 -1.98
C VAL A 19 5.61 -3.32 -2.52
N VAL A 20 4.88 -2.87 -3.55
CA VAL A 20 4.91 -1.46 -3.94
C VAL A 20 3.89 -0.75 -3.06
N LEU A 21 4.42 -0.03 -2.07
CA LEU A 21 3.61 0.94 -1.36
C LEU A 21 3.45 2.17 -2.24
N PHE A 22 2.22 2.45 -2.62
CA PHE A 22 1.90 3.65 -3.37
C PHE A 22 1.98 4.87 -2.45
N ASP A 23 2.82 5.80 -2.85
CA ASP A 23 2.93 7.18 -2.39
C ASP A 23 3.15 7.97 -3.68
N HIS A 24 2.55 9.15 -3.79
CA HIS A 24 2.75 10.06 -4.91
C HIS A 24 4.22 10.36 -5.22
N ALA A 25 5.14 10.23 -4.25
CA ALA A 25 6.59 10.34 -4.47
C ALA A 25 7.22 9.15 -5.24
N ASN A 26 6.54 8.01 -5.32
CA ASN A 26 7.02 6.81 -6.04
C ASN A 26 6.54 6.71 -7.49
N VAL A 27 5.49 7.44 -7.88
CA VAL A 27 4.99 7.48 -9.28
C VAL A 27 6.10 7.94 -10.23
N ASP A 28 6.86 8.96 -9.82
CA ASP A 28 7.96 9.53 -10.63
C ASP A 28 9.21 8.64 -10.71
N ARG A 29 9.26 7.51 -9.99
CA ARG A 29 10.41 6.58 -9.98
C ARG A 29 10.29 5.43 -10.97
N PHE A 30 9.12 5.21 -11.59
CA PHE A 30 8.96 4.21 -12.64
C PHE A 30 9.26 4.86 -13.99
N PRO A 31 10.39 4.52 -14.64
CA PRO A 31 10.68 5.10 -15.95
C PRO A 31 9.61 4.63 -16.95
N ALA A 32 9.03 5.57 -17.69
CA ALA A 32 8.40 5.26 -18.96
C ALA A 32 9.41 4.42 -19.76
N SER A 33 8.97 3.27 -20.25
CA SER A 33 9.81 2.44 -21.11
C SER A 33 10.32 3.28 -22.29
N HIS A 34 11.53 2.94 -22.76
CA HIS A 34 12.30 3.49 -23.90
C HIS A 34 13.53 4.36 -23.55
N GLY A 35 14.68 3.68 -23.40
CA GLY A 35 15.99 4.12 -23.91
C GLY A 35 16.80 5.12 -23.07
N ILE A 36 17.80 4.65 -22.33
CA ILE A 36 18.84 5.51 -21.71
C ILE A 36 20.12 5.45 -22.54
N PRO A 37 20.62 6.55 -23.13
CA PRO A 37 21.97 6.61 -23.68
C PRO A 37 23.03 6.66 -22.56
N ARG A 38 24.08 5.87 -22.76
CA ARG A 38 25.21 5.64 -21.85
C ARG A 38 26.15 6.85 -21.78
N ALA A 39 25.85 7.87 -20.97
CA ALA A 39 26.80 8.98 -20.73
C ALA A 39 26.55 9.84 -19.47
N VAL A 40 26.19 9.30 -18.29
CA VAL A 40 26.19 10.12 -17.05
C VAL A 40 26.60 9.28 -15.83
N SER A 41 27.87 8.87 -15.75
CA SER A 41 28.40 8.19 -14.56
C SER A 41 29.57 8.91 -13.87
N ALA A 42 30.08 10.03 -14.39
CA ALA A 42 31.33 10.63 -13.87
C ALA A 42 31.18 12.00 -13.17
N ALA A 43 29.99 12.61 -13.13
CA ALA A 43 29.81 13.96 -12.57
C ALA A 43 29.11 14.01 -11.20
N ARG A 44 28.92 12.87 -10.52
CA ARG A 44 28.06 12.76 -9.33
C ARG A 44 28.77 12.90 -7.98
N GLU A 45 30.09 13.02 -7.94
CA GLU A 45 30.83 12.86 -6.68
C GLU A 45 31.33 14.17 -6.06
N THR A 46 31.48 15.25 -6.83
CA THR A 46 32.10 16.50 -6.34
C THR A 46 31.11 17.55 -5.83
N ALA A 47 29.81 17.46 -6.13
CA ALA A 47 28.83 18.49 -5.76
C ALA A 47 28.16 18.30 -4.37
N ARG A 48 28.61 17.31 -3.57
CA ARG A 48 27.94 16.89 -2.33
C ARG A 48 28.38 17.60 -1.04
N ARG A 49 29.37 18.50 -1.08
CA ARG A 49 29.92 19.09 0.16
C ARG A 49 29.55 20.55 0.44
N ASP A 50 29.15 21.32 -0.58
CA ASP A 50 29.00 22.78 -0.39
C ASP A 50 27.55 23.29 -0.34
N LEU A 51 26.54 22.42 -0.54
CA LEU A 51 25.12 22.81 -0.51
C LEU A 51 24.40 22.60 0.83
N SER A 52 25.11 22.22 1.89
CA SER A 52 24.49 21.89 3.19
C SER A 52 24.12 23.12 4.04
N VAL A 53 24.59 24.33 3.69
CA VAL A 53 24.48 25.50 4.59
C VAL A 53 23.47 26.56 4.11
N ALA A 54 23.10 26.58 2.82
CA ALA A 54 22.32 27.70 2.26
C ALA A 54 20.82 27.42 2.00
N PHE A 55 20.34 26.17 2.10
CA PHE A 55 18.98 25.80 1.69
C PHE A 55 18.06 25.48 2.89
N GLY A 56 18.17 26.28 3.95
CA GLY A 56 17.63 25.96 5.27
C GLY A 56 16.16 26.32 5.55
N LYS A 57 15.36 26.83 4.60
CA LYS A 57 14.03 27.38 4.96
C LYS A 57 12.93 27.36 3.89
N GLU A 58 12.86 26.42 2.94
CA GLU A 58 11.66 26.39 2.06
C GLU A 58 11.39 25.07 1.32
N LEU A 59 11.47 23.91 2.00
CA LEU A 59 10.96 22.63 1.48
C LEU A 59 10.45 21.74 2.63
N THR A 60 9.46 22.21 3.39
CA THR A 60 8.73 21.37 4.36
C THR A 60 7.47 20.79 3.73
N ASN A 61 7.62 19.99 2.69
CA ASN A 61 6.80 18.79 2.54
C ASN A 61 7.70 17.63 2.97
N HIS A 62 7.91 17.53 4.28
CA HIS A 62 8.64 16.41 4.85
C HIS A 62 7.74 15.19 4.69
N ALA A 63 8.11 14.29 3.77
CA ALA A 63 7.69 12.90 3.85
C ALA A 63 7.84 12.47 5.31
N VAL A 64 6.72 12.22 5.98
CA VAL A 64 6.74 11.78 7.37
C VAL A 64 7.48 10.45 7.38
N THR A 65 8.68 10.41 7.93
CA THR A 65 9.47 9.18 8.00
C THR A 65 8.77 8.20 8.94
N ARG A 66 7.90 7.36 8.39
CA ARG A 66 7.25 6.25 9.11
C ARG A 66 8.20 5.04 9.12
N LEU A 67 8.35 4.41 10.28
CA LEU A 67 9.10 3.16 10.39
C LEU A 67 8.30 2.06 9.68
N ARG A 68 8.94 1.30 8.79
CA ARG A 68 8.34 0.17 8.07
C ARG A 68 9.23 -1.08 8.19
N ARG A 69 9.63 -1.43 9.41
CA ARG A 69 10.51 -2.59 9.68
C ARG A 69 9.71 -3.89 9.69
N SER A 70 8.43 -3.82 10.03
CA SER A 70 7.50 -4.94 10.08
C SER A 70 6.13 -4.54 9.57
N LEU A 71 5.64 -5.24 8.54
CA LEU A 71 4.34 -5.05 7.95
C LEU A 71 3.53 -6.34 8.15
N HIS A 72 2.44 -6.26 8.92
CA HIS A 72 1.62 -7.41 9.24
C HIS A 72 0.39 -7.48 8.34
N PHE A 73 0.34 -8.47 7.45
CA PHE A 73 -0.85 -8.78 6.66
C PHE A 73 -1.95 -9.39 7.53
N VAL A 74 -3.16 -8.83 7.42
CA VAL A 74 -4.33 -9.28 8.16
C VAL A 74 -5.52 -9.37 7.18
N PRO A 75 -6.25 -10.49 7.10
CA PRO A 75 -7.41 -10.61 6.21
C PRO A 75 -8.48 -9.56 6.53
N GLY A 76 -8.85 -8.73 5.55
CA GLY A 76 -9.73 -7.57 5.74
C GLY A 76 -11.16 -7.91 6.16
N GLY A 77 -11.64 -9.14 5.91
CA GLY A 77 -12.96 -9.62 6.32
C GLY A 77 -12.96 -10.46 7.60
N ASN A 78 -11.98 -10.29 8.49
CA ASN A 78 -11.85 -11.06 9.73
C ASN A 78 -11.61 -10.16 10.94
N ASP A 79 -12.70 -9.64 11.52
CA ASP A 79 -12.68 -8.74 12.69
C ASP A 79 -11.84 -9.28 13.85
N ARG A 80 -11.91 -10.59 14.12
CA ARG A 80 -11.17 -11.21 15.22
C ARG A 80 -9.66 -11.10 14.99
N MET A 81 -9.20 -11.30 13.75
CA MET A 81 -7.78 -11.18 13.42
C MET A 81 -7.33 -9.71 13.43
N LEU A 82 -8.17 -8.80 12.94
CA LEU A 82 -7.92 -7.36 12.98
C LEU A 82 -7.77 -6.84 14.42
N ALA A 83 -8.68 -7.20 15.31
CA ALA A 83 -8.62 -6.85 16.73
C ALA A 83 -7.35 -7.39 17.41
N LYS A 84 -6.96 -8.62 17.07
CA LYS A 84 -5.71 -9.19 17.59
C LYS A 84 -4.47 -8.46 17.04
N ALA A 85 -4.51 -8.02 15.80
CA ALA A 85 -3.37 -7.38 15.13
C ALA A 85 -3.04 -5.99 15.73
N LEU A 86 -4.03 -5.26 16.25
CA LEU A 86 -3.81 -4.01 16.99
C LEU A 86 -2.83 -4.17 18.15
N GLY A 87 -2.89 -5.31 18.85
CA GLY A 87 -1.97 -5.63 19.97
C GLY A 87 -0.57 -6.10 19.55
N SER A 88 -0.27 -6.19 18.24
CA SER A 88 1.05 -6.61 17.77
C SER A 88 2.09 -5.49 17.87
N ASN A 89 3.38 -5.83 17.77
CA ASN A 89 4.47 -4.85 17.66
C ASN A 89 4.80 -4.50 16.20
N ALA A 90 3.88 -4.75 15.27
CA ALA A 90 4.07 -4.37 13.87
C ALA A 90 4.07 -2.84 13.73
N ASP A 91 4.94 -2.32 12.87
CA ASP A 91 4.99 -0.89 12.53
C ASP A 91 3.82 -0.50 11.60
N SER A 92 3.40 -1.42 10.71
CA SER A 92 2.25 -1.25 9.83
C SER A 92 1.32 -2.46 9.86
N LEU A 93 0.01 -2.21 9.81
CA LEU A 93 -1.01 -3.23 9.58
C LEU A 93 -1.54 -3.11 8.16
N ILE A 94 -1.43 -4.19 7.40
CA ILE A 94 -1.98 -4.30 6.05
C ILE A 94 -3.33 -5.01 6.12
N LEU A 95 -4.40 -4.24 5.98
CA LEU A 95 -5.76 -4.70 5.81
C LEU A 95 -5.91 -5.26 4.39
N ASP A 96 -6.00 -6.58 4.29
CA ASP A 96 -5.85 -7.27 3.01
C ASP A 96 -7.19 -7.59 2.37
N LEU A 97 -7.47 -6.94 1.22
CA LEU A 97 -8.65 -7.18 0.40
C LEU A 97 -8.36 -8.10 -0.81
N GLU A 98 -7.10 -8.49 -1.06
CA GLU A 98 -6.69 -9.30 -2.21
C GLU A 98 -6.74 -10.81 -1.87
N ASP A 99 -5.60 -11.51 -1.83
CA ASP A 99 -5.53 -12.97 -1.80
C ASP A 99 -6.07 -13.59 -0.48
N ALA A 100 -6.16 -12.82 0.61
CA ALA A 100 -6.71 -13.31 1.87
C ALA A 100 -8.24 -13.32 1.92
N VAL A 101 -8.92 -12.82 0.87
CA VAL A 101 -10.38 -12.72 0.79
C VAL A 101 -10.87 -13.46 -0.45
N THR A 102 -11.82 -14.39 -0.27
CA THR A 102 -12.44 -15.11 -1.39
C THR A 102 -13.30 -14.16 -2.23
N PRO A 103 -13.48 -14.41 -3.54
CA PRO A 103 -14.28 -13.55 -4.42
C PRO A 103 -15.68 -13.21 -3.89
N GLU A 104 -16.36 -14.18 -3.27
CA GLU A 104 -17.73 -14.04 -2.76
C GLU A 104 -17.82 -13.15 -1.52
N ARG A 105 -16.68 -12.93 -0.83
CA ARG A 105 -16.59 -12.15 0.41
C ARG A 105 -15.95 -10.79 0.23
N LYS A 106 -15.61 -10.38 -1.01
CA LYS A 106 -14.96 -9.10 -1.30
C LYS A 106 -15.81 -7.93 -0.81
N ASP A 107 -17.11 -7.95 -1.06
CA ASP A 107 -18.04 -6.88 -0.69
C ASP A 107 -18.16 -6.74 0.84
N GLU A 108 -18.32 -7.87 1.53
CA GLU A 108 -18.32 -7.94 3.00
C GLU A 108 -17.00 -7.40 3.57
N ALA A 109 -15.86 -7.87 3.06
CA ALA A 109 -14.54 -7.47 3.52
C ALA A 109 -14.27 -5.98 3.30
N ARG A 110 -14.72 -5.39 2.18
CA ARG A 110 -14.62 -3.94 1.94
C ARG A 110 -15.37 -3.14 3.00
N GLY A 111 -16.60 -3.55 3.34
CA GLY A 111 -17.37 -2.91 4.40
C GLY A 111 -16.71 -2.99 5.78
N VAL A 112 -16.13 -4.15 6.10
CA VAL A 112 -15.34 -4.35 7.32
C VAL A 112 -14.12 -3.42 7.33
N VAL A 113 -13.29 -3.45 6.28
CA VAL A 113 -12.08 -2.59 6.20
C VAL A 113 -12.44 -1.11 6.29
N ALA A 114 -13.49 -0.64 5.63
CA ALA A 114 -13.95 0.74 5.71
C ALA A 114 -14.34 1.13 7.15
N SER A 115 -15.07 0.25 7.85
CA SER A 115 -15.45 0.47 9.25
C SER A 115 -14.22 0.52 10.16
N TRP A 116 -13.25 -0.38 9.94
CA TRP A 116 -11.98 -0.39 10.67
C TRP A 116 -11.17 0.89 10.46
N LEU A 117 -11.08 1.39 9.23
CA LEU A 117 -10.39 2.65 8.93
C LEU A 117 -11.05 3.85 9.64
N ALA A 118 -12.37 3.82 9.80
CA ALA A 118 -13.15 4.87 10.44
C ALA A 118 -13.12 4.82 11.97
N GLU A 119 -13.15 3.63 12.56
CA GLU A 119 -13.48 3.45 13.98
C GLU A 119 -12.32 2.95 14.84
N ALA A 120 -11.36 2.22 14.27
CA ALA A 120 -10.31 1.59 15.06
C ALA A 120 -9.17 2.55 15.41
N ASP A 121 -8.66 2.44 16.64
CA ASP A 121 -7.44 3.13 17.07
C ASP A 121 -6.21 2.27 16.74
N PHE A 122 -5.46 2.69 15.72
CA PHE A 122 -4.20 2.06 15.32
C PHE A 122 -3.00 2.55 16.14
N GLY A 123 -3.18 3.54 17.00
CA GLY A 123 -2.10 4.20 17.73
C GLY A 123 -1.06 4.79 16.77
N ALA A 124 0.20 4.41 16.96
CA ALA A 124 1.31 4.85 16.11
C ALA A 124 1.53 3.97 14.85
N LYS A 125 0.69 2.96 14.61
CA LYS A 125 0.86 2.06 13.46
C LYS A 125 0.37 2.72 12.19
N GLU A 126 1.09 2.49 11.10
CA GLU A 126 0.64 2.87 9.76
C GLU A 126 -0.52 1.97 9.31
N LYS A 127 -1.63 2.60 8.92
CA LYS A 127 -2.84 1.93 8.39
C LYS A 127 -2.66 1.72 6.89
N THR A 128 -2.49 0.47 6.47
CA THR A 128 -2.27 0.16 5.07
C THR A 128 -3.39 -0.72 4.54
N VAL A 129 -3.82 -0.52 3.30
CA VAL A 129 -4.77 -1.42 2.63
C VAL A 129 -4.08 -2.08 1.44
N ARG A 130 -4.14 -3.42 1.34
CA ARG A 130 -3.82 -4.10 0.08
C ARG A 130 -5.09 -4.21 -0.75
N MET A 131 -5.13 -3.47 -1.85
CA MET A 131 -6.23 -3.48 -2.82
C MET A 131 -6.07 -4.64 -3.80
N ASN A 132 -7.15 -4.97 -4.52
CA ASN A 132 -7.08 -5.79 -5.72
C ASN A 132 -6.56 -4.96 -6.91
N PRO A 133 -5.98 -5.59 -7.95
CA PRO A 133 -5.60 -4.88 -9.17
C PRO A 133 -6.78 -4.15 -9.83
N LEU A 134 -6.54 -2.98 -10.44
CA LEU A 134 -7.60 -2.18 -11.08
C LEU A 134 -8.25 -2.86 -12.30
N ASP A 135 -7.58 -3.81 -12.94
CA ASP A 135 -8.12 -4.59 -14.06
C ASP A 135 -9.04 -5.74 -13.60
N THR A 136 -9.21 -5.93 -12.29
CA THR A 136 -10.21 -6.83 -11.72
C THR A 136 -11.53 -6.11 -11.43
N PRO A 137 -12.65 -6.84 -11.30
CA PRO A 137 -13.93 -6.25 -10.90
C PRO A 137 -13.93 -5.58 -9.50
N TRP A 138 -12.89 -5.79 -8.69
CA TRP A 138 -12.85 -5.37 -7.29
C TRP A 138 -12.00 -4.12 -7.04
N GLY A 139 -10.96 -3.85 -7.84
CA GLY A 139 -9.95 -2.84 -7.53
C GLY A 139 -10.50 -1.41 -7.37
N PHE A 140 -11.39 -0.97 -8.26
CA PHE A 140 -12.07 0.32 -8.12
C PHE A 140 -12.96 0.38 -6.89
N ALA A 141 -13.70 -0.70 -6.64
CA ALA A 141 -14.62 -0.78 -5.51
C ALA A 141 -13.90 -0.82 -4.16
N ASP A 142 -12.66 -1.34 -4.12
CA ASP A 142 -11.78 -1.27 -2.94
C ASP A 142 -11.42 0.18 -2.63
N LEU A 143 -10.96 0.95 -3.62
CA LEU A 143 -10.61 2.36 -3.46
C LEU A 143 -11.82 3.18 -3.04
N GLU A 144 -12.96 3.03 -3.72
CA GLU A 144 -14.20 3.76 -3.38
C GLU A 144 -14.66 3.50 -1.94
N ALA A 145 -14.61 2.24 -1.50
CA ALA A 145 -15.04 1.87 -0.15
C ALA A 145 -14.12 2.43 0.94
N THR A 146 -12.83 2.58 0.66
CA THR A 146 -11.82 2.93 1.66
C THR A 146 -11.41 4.40 1.65
N MET A 147 -11.73 5.15 0.59
CA MET A 147 -11.37 6.58 0.50
C MET A 147 -12.32 7.52 1.26
N ALA A 148 -13.46 7.06 1.79
CA ALA A 148 -14.26 7.85 2.71
C ALA A 148 -13.47 8.20 3.99
N THR A 149 -12.74 7.22 4.53
CA THR A 149 -11.75 7.40 5.59
C THR A 149 -10.44 6.76 5.16
N PRO A 150 -9.52 7.52 4.56
CA PRO A 150 -8.40 6.94 3.83
C PRO A 150 -7.40 6.19 4.73
N PRO A 151 -6.77 5.12 4.22
CA PRO A 151 -5.57 4.57 4.83
C PRO A 151 -4.40 5.54 4.69
N ASP A 152 -3.32 5.31 5.44
CA ASP A 152 -2.07 6.05 5.25
C ASP A 152 -1.42 5.71 3.91
N ALA A 153 -1.62 4.48 3.42
CA ALA A 153 -1.07 4.01 2.16
C ALA A 153 -1.82 2.80 1.56
N TYR A 154 -1.65 2.60 0.25
CA TYR A 154 -2.10 1.40 -0.45
C TYR A 154 -0.92 0.50 -0.84
N VAL A 155 -1.11 -0.80 -0.71
CA VAL A 155 -0.27 -1.82 -1.34
C VAL A 155 -0.92 -2.22 -2.66
N VAL A 156 -0.21 -1.96 -3.76
CA VAL A 156 -0.66 -2.31 -5.11
C VAL A 156 -0.07 -3.67 -5.49
N PRO A 157 -0.89 -4.72 -5.69
CA PRO A 157 -0.38 -6.02 -6.09
C PRO A 157 0.10 -6.01 -7.54
N LYS A 158 1.35 -6.41 -7.76
CA LYS A 158 1.95 -6.69 -9.08
C LYS A 158 1.70 -5.59 -10.12
N PRO A 159 2.20 -4.36 -9.90
CA PRO A 159 2.19 -3.37 -10.96
C PRO A 159 3.11 -3.84 -12.10
N GLU A 160 2.53 -4.34 -13.19
CA GLU A 160 3.28 -4.80 -14.37
C GLU A 160 3.76 -3.62 -15.23
N THR A 161 3.07 -2.47 -15.16
CA THR A 161 3.37 -1.27 -15.95
C THR A 161 3.21 0.01 -15.13
N GLY A 162 3.92 1.06 -15.53
CA GLY A 162 3.71 2.41 -14.98
C GLY A 162 2.32 2.98 -15.29
N GLU A 163 1.67 2.52 -16.37
CA GLU A 163 0.31 2.93 -16.72
C GLU A 163 -0.71 2.48 -15.66
N GLY A 164 -0.56 1.27 -15.11
CA GLY A 164 -1.41 0.80 -14.02
C GLY A 164 -1.28 1.68 -12.77
N LEU A 165 -0.05 2.09 -12.44
CA LEU A 165 0.19 3.01 -11.32
C LEU A 165 -0.38 4.41 -11.58
N ASN A 166 -0.27 4.92 -12.82
CA ASN A 166 -0.88 6.19 -13.20
C ASN A 166 -2.41 6.15 -13.14
N ALA A 167 -3.04 5.03 -13.52
CA ALA A 167 -4.48 4.86 -13.40
C ALA A 167 -4.92 4.91 -11.93
N ILE A 168 -4.15 4.30 -11.02
CA ILE A 168 -4.38 4.40 -9.58
C ILE A 168 -4.21 5.84 -9.10
N ASP A 169 -3.14 6.55 -9.50
CA ASP A 169 -2.88 7.96 -9.15
C ASP A 169 -4.05 8.87 -9.56
N VAL A 170 -4.54 8.71 -10.78
CA VAL A 170 -5.69 9.46 -11.32
C VAL A 170 -6.95 9.18 -10.51
N GLU A 171 -7.21 7.92 -10.19
CA GLU A 171 -8.41 7.51 -9.46
C GLU A 171 -8.37 7.96 -8.00
N LEU A 172 -7.23 7.81 -7.32
CA LEU A 172 -7.02 8.37 -5.97
C LEU A 172 -7.19 9.88 -5.97
N SER A 173 -6.61 10.59 -6.94
CA SER A 173 -6.77 12.05 -7.06
C SER A 173 -8.24 12.45 -7.24
N ARG A 174 -9.02 11.64 -7.96
CA ARG A 174 -10.47 11.85 -8.12
C ARG A 174 -11.21 11.66 -6.80
N LEU A 175 -10.90 10.60 -6.07
CA LEU A 175 -11.52 10.26 -4.79
C LEU A 175 -11.13 11.25 -3.67
N GLU A 176 -9.88 11.71 -3.64
CA GLU A 176 -9.43 12.78 -2.74
C GLU A 176 -10.29 14.03 -2.92
N ARG A 177 -10.49 14.48 -4.18
CA ARG A 177 -11.38 15.62 -4.47
C ARG A 177 -12.83 15.35 -4.09
N LEU A 178 -13.33 14.14 -4.34
CA LEU A 178 -14.71 13.76 -4.03
C LEU A 178 -15.00 13.82 -2.52
N HIS A 179 -14.05 13.36 -1.71
CA HIS A 179 -14.18 13.31 -0.25
C HIS A 179 -13.59 14.53 0.48
N GLY A 180 -12.96 15.47 -0.25
CA GLY A 180 -12.38 16.68 0.33
C GLY A 180 -11.04 16.44 1.05
N HIS A 181 -10.33 15.36 0.72
CA HIS A 181 -8.99 15.09 1.26
C HIS A 181 -7.94 16.00 0.60
N PRO A 182 -6.81 16.28 1.28
CA PRO A 182 -5.68 16.95 0.65
C PRO A 182 -5.25 16.20 -0.62
N HIS A 183 -4.96 16.95 -1.69
CA HIS A 183 -4.39 16.35 -2.89
C HIS A 183 -3.03 15.75 -2.55
N ARG A 184 -2.83 14.49 -2.91
CA ARG A 184 -1.66 13.70 -2.52
C ARG A 184 -1.56 13.46 -1.02
N GLY A 185 -2.69 13.20 -0.38
CA GLY A 185 -2.77 12.93 1.05
C GLY A 185 -2.40 11.49 1.42
N ILE A 186 -2.40 10.58 0.45
CA ILE A 186 -2.01 9.18 0.63
C ILE A 186 -0.51 9.02 0.35
N GLY A 187 0.27 8.63 1.36
CA GLY A 187 1.74 8.59 1.33
C GLY A 187 2.39 9.47 2.38
#